data_AF-A0A251VBH9-F1
#
_entry.id   AF-A0A251VBH9-F1
#
_cell.length_a   1.000
_cell.length_b   1.000
_cell.length_c   1.000
_cell.angle_alpha   90.00
_cell.angle_beta   90.00
_cell.angle_gamma   90.00
#
_symmetry.space_group_name_H-M   'P 1'
#
loop_
_entity.id
_entity.type
_entity.pdbx_description
1 polymer ?
#
loop_
_entity_poly.entity_id
_entity_poly.type
_entity_poly.pdbx_seq_one_letter_code
_entity_poly.pdbx_strand_id
1 'polypeptide(L)'
;MGADGEWRVVIGTRIDHQGAAILYKSKDFRSWNRSLSPFPLSNITTFWECPELYPVICNGKSGLDTSVISVQGKDIKHVLKASFNDHDYYILGKYDPESDRYDVDADFMKSKEWLRYDYGRFYASKSFYDGEKKRRILWSWVCESDTAPDAIQKGWSGLQTIPRSIWLSKNEDQLVQWPVKELEKLRTRKVHFKNKRLKGRSMIEISGITASQADVEITFRVSNLKHAEVLSAEVVDPQILCTKKNATTDGKFGPFGLLVLASKDLTEHTAVFFRVFRIANSFRVLMCADPSRSSLKPFIDKPIYGAFLALDPRYAKISLRTLIDHSIVESFGGEGLACITSRVYPVLAVGEQAHLYAFNKGTQSLSISSLSAWSMKKSQIV
;
A
#
# COMPACT_ATOMS: atom_id res chain seq x y z
N MET A 1 20.80 8.86 19.50
CA MET A 1 21.42 8.22 20.68
C MET A 1 20.36 8.15 21.78
N GLY A 2 20.32 7.05 22.55
CA GLY A 2 19.38 6.90 23.67
C GLY A 2 19.68 7.86 24.83
N ALA A 3 18.73 7.96 25.78
CA ALA A 3 18.86 8.86 26.94
C ALA A 3 20.01 8.48 27.90
N ASP A 4 20.41 7.22 27.89
CA ASP A 4 21.56 6.67 28.62
C ASP A 4 22.90 6.84 27.88
N GLY A 5 22.91 7.51 26.73
CA GLY A 5 24.11 7.74 25.93
C GLY A 5 24.55 6.55 25.06
N GLU A 6 23.71 5.52 24.87
CA GLU A 6 24.03 4.39 23.99
C GLU A 6 23.21 4.41 22.69
N TRP A 7 23.86 4.08 21.57
CA TRP A 7 23.22 3.74 20.31
C TRP A 7 22.57 2.37 20.38
N ARG A 8 21.45 2.20 19.68
CA ARG A 8 20.80 0.90 19.45
C ARG A 8 20.73 0.62 17.95
N VAL A 9 20.91 -0.64 17.57
CA VAL A 9 20.62 -1.12 16.22
C VAL A 9 19.98 -2.50 16.27
N VAL A 10 18.99 -2.72 15.41
CA VAL A 10 18.37 -4.04 15.22
C VAL A 10 18.95 -4.72 13.98
N ILE A 11 19.26 -6.01 14.10
CA ILE A 11 19.76 -6.84 13.01
C ILE A 11 18.78 -8.00 12.81
N GLY A 12 18.40 -8.24 11.56
CA GLY A 12 17.47 -9.30 11.19
C GLY A 12 18.22 -10.62 11.11
N THR A 13 17.67 -11.67 11.70
CA THR A 13 18.31 -12.97 11.77
C THR A 13 17.28 -14.09 11.91
N ARG A 14 17.80 -15.29 12.19
CA ARG A 14 17.04 -16.47 12.56
C ARG A 14 17.69 -17.13 13.78
N ILE A 15 16.89 -17.41 14.80
CA ILE A 15 17.30 -18.15 16.01
C ILE A 15 16.43 -19.40 16.07
N ASP A 16 17.03 -20.59 16.13
CA ASP A 16 16.31 -21.88 16.22
C ASP A 16 15.17 -22.03 15.19
N HIS A 17 15.46 -21.68 13.94
CA HIS A 17 14.52 -21.67 12.81
C HIS A 17 13.39 -20.62 12.86
N GLN A 18 13.41 -19.73 13.84
CA GLN A 18 12.44 -18.66 14.04
C GLN A 18 13.02 -17.32 13.59
N GLY A 19 12.27 -16.58 12.78
CA GLY A 19 12.62 -15.22 12.39
C GLY A 19 12.70 -14.31 13.61
N ALA A 20 13.77 -13.51 13.68
CA ALA A 20 14.09 -12.71 14.85
C ALA A 20 14.75 -11.39 14.47
N ALA A 21 14.54 -10.38 15.31
CA ALA A 21 15.42 -9.21 15.37
C ALA A 21 16.28 -9.31 16.63
N ILE A 22 17.58 -9.04 16.50
CA ILE A 22 18.50 -8.94 17.63
C ILE A 22 18.96 -7.49 17.80
N LEU A 23 18.95 -7.02 19.04
CA LEU A 23 19.35 -5.65 19.38
C LEU A 23 20.82 -5.62 19.80
N TYR A 24 21.58 -4.66 19.30
CA TYR A 24 22.93 -4.34 19.75
C TYR A 24 22.99 -2.91 20.30
N LYS A 25 23.87 -2.71 21.28
CA LYS A 25 24.16 -1.42 21.90
C LYS A 25 25.61 -1.00 21.72
N SER A 26 25.86 0.29 21.60
CA SER A 26 27.21 0.85 21.48
C SER A 26 27.30 2.28 21.99
N LYS A 27 28.38 2.63 22.68
CA LYS A 27 28.67 4.02 23.12
C LYS A 27 29.40 4.84 22.05
N ASP A 28 30.14 4.19 21.17
CA ASP A 28 31.09 4.80 20.22
C ASP A 28 30.74 4.53 18.75
N PHE A 29 29.66 3.79 18.50
CA PHE A 29 29.22 3.34 17.17
C PHE A 29 30.20 2.37 16.46
N ARG A 30 31.20 1.85 17.19
CA ARG A 30 32.24 0.94 16.69
C ARG A 30 32.21 -0.41 17.41
N SER A 31 32.13 -0.37 18.73
CA SER A 31 32.13 -1.55 19.61
C SER A 31 30.68 -1.86 19.99
N TRP A 32 30.18 -3.02 19.57
CA TRP A 32 28.77 -3.40 19.71
C TRP A 32 28.60 -4.61 20.63
N ASN A 33 27.76 -4.46 21.65
CA ASN A 33 27.38 -5.54 22.56
C ASN A 33 25.93 -5.96 22.30
N ARG A 34 25.69 -7.26 22.16
CA ARG A 34 24.34 -7.80 21.97
C ARG A 34 23.53 -7.64 23.26
N SER A 35 22.31 -7.12 23.16
CA SER A 35 21.36 -7.11 24.26
C SER A 35 20.79 -8.52 24.48
N LEU A 36 20.63 -8.91 25.74
CA LEU A 36 20.09 -10.21 26.14
C LEU A 36 18.56 -10.19 26.27
N SER A 37 17.94 -9.01 26.21
CA SER A 37 16.49 -8.87 26.29
C SER A 37 15.80 -9.52 25.09
N PRO A 38 14.63 -10.17 25.31
CA PRO A 38 13.89 -10.77 24.22
C PRO A 38 13.28 -9.67 23.35
N PHE A 39 13.85 -9.46 22.17
CA PHE A 39 13.13 -8.83 21.08
C PHE A 39 12.08 -9.79 20.52
N PRO A 40 11.02 -9.32 19.85
CA PRO A 40 9.98 -10.20 19.33
C PRO A 40 10.55 -11.33 18.47
N LEU A 41 10.22 -12.56 18.86
CA LEU A 41 10.54 -13.80 18.14
C LEU A 41 9.28 -14.27 17.42
N SER A 42 9.46 -14.84 16.24
CA SER A 42 8.35 -15.38 15.47
C SER A 42 8.55 -16.86 15.13
N ASN A 43 7.77 -17.72 15.80
CA ASN A 43 7.72 -19.17 15.55
C ASN A 43 7.08 -19.60 14.21
N ILE A 44 6.57 -18.67 13.40
CA ILE A 44 5.94 -18.94 12.09
C ILE A 44 6.70 -18.35 10.90
N THR A 45 7.77 -17.59 11.15
CA THR A 45 8.60 -16.99 10.10
C THR A 45 9.99 -17.60 10.15
N THR A 46 10.67 -17.66 9.01
CA THR A 46 11.97 -18.34 8.89
C THR A 46 13.13 -17.39 9.12
N PHE A 47 13.16 -16.24 8.44
CA PHE A 47 14.25 -15.27 8.54
C PHE A 47 13.68 -13.86 8.44
N TRP A 48 14.19 -12.92 9.23
CA TRP A 48 13.79 -11.51 9.12
C TRP A 48 14.85 -10.73 8.36
N GLU A 49 14.46 -10.14 7.24
CA GLU A 49 15.29 -9.26 6.44
C GLU A 49 14.94 -7.79 6.70
N CYS A 50 15.89 -6.90 6.44
CA CYS A 50 15.70 -5.45 6.45
C CYS A 50 14.87 -4.92 7.63
N PRO A 51 15.18 -5.28 8.90
CA PRO A 51 14.37 -4.83 10.02
C PRO A 51 14.46 -3.32 10.17
N GLU A 52 13.45 -2.77 10.82
CA GLU A 52 13.39 -1.37 11.17
C GLU A 52 12.64 -1.17 12.48
N LEU A 53 13.14 -0.27 13.33
CA LEU A 53 12.49 0.17 14.55
C LEU A 53 12.45 1.69 14.57
N TYR A 54 11.25 2.28 14.67
CA TYR A 54 11.12 3.73 14.72
C TYR A 54 9.86 4.19 15.47
N PRO A 55 9.87 5.40 16.06
CA PRO A 55 8.71 5.98 16.74
C PRO A 55 7.73 6.65 15.77
N VAL A 56 6.46 6.62 16.15
CA VAL A 56 5.35 7.34 15.50
C VAL A 56 4.48 8.04 16.55
N ILE A 57 4.06 9.25 16.23
CA ILE A 57 3.26 10.07 17.16
C ILE A 57 1.79 9.66 17.13
N CYS A 58 1.18 9.51 18.31
CA CYS A 58 -0.25 9.34 18.45
C CYS A 58 -1.01 10.61 18.06
N ASN A 59 -2.20 10.47 17.48
CA ASN A 59 -3.05 11.58 17.04
C ASN A 59 -2.33 12.67 16.22
N GLY A 60 -1.38 12.29 15.34
CA GLY A 60 -0.64 13.24 14.52
C GLY A 60 -0.08 12.64 13.23
N LYS A 61 0.31 13.51 12.30
CA LYS A 61 0.92 13.14 11.01
C LYS A 61 2.42 13.43 10.93
N SER A 62 2.97 14.10 11.94
CA SER A 62 4.38 14.45 11.98
C SER A 62 5.23 13.19 12.18
N GLY A 63 6.32 13.10 11.43
CA GLY A 63 7.38 12.15 11.70
C GLY A 63 8.14 12.54 12.96
N LEU A 64 8.76 11.55 13.58
CA LEU A 64 9.65 11.72 14.72
C LEU A 64 11.04 11.25 14.33
N ASP A 65 12.06 11.94 14.88
CA ASP A 65 13.42 11.44 14.84
C ASP A 65 13.49 10.06 15.52
N THR A 66 14.33 9.17 14.99
CA THR A 66 14.38 7.78 15.42
C THR A 66 14.81 7.62 16.89
N SER A 67 15.49 8.61 17.47
CA SER A 67 15.92 8.58 18.88
C SER A 67 14.87 9.13 19.87
N VAL A 68 13.72 9.61 19.38
CA VAL A 68 12.68 10.19 20.25
C VAL A 68 11.97 9.09 21.03
N ILE A 69 12.06 9.14 22.35
CA ILE A 69 11.40 8.22 23.29
C ILE A 69 10.14 8.81 23.94
N SER A 70 10.02 10.13 23.97
CA SER A 70 8.85 10.84 24.50
C SER A 70 8.67 12.20 23.85
N VAL A 71 7.42 12.67 23.75
CA VAL A 71 7.07 14.02 23.31
C VAL A 71 6.14 14.61 24.37
N GLN A 72 6.46 15.81 24.85
CA GLN A 72 5.68 16.46 25.89
C GLN A 72 4.20 16.60 25.48
N GLY A 73 3.30 16.05 26.30
CA GLY A 73 1.85 16.11 26.09
C GLY A 73 1.33 15.21 24.96
N LYS A 74 2.11 14.26 24.45
CA LYS A 74 1.69 13.32 23.40
C LYS A 74 2.20 11.90 23.65
N ASP A 75 1.36 10.91 23.36
CA ASP A 75 1.77 9.51 23.38
C ASP A 75 2.52 9.15 22.08
N ILE A 76 3.36 8.12 22.19
CA ILE A 76 4.17 7.59 21.09
C ILE A 76 3.98 6.09 21.05
N LYS A 77 3.82 5.56 19.83
CA LYS A 77 3.99 4.15 19.54
C LYS A 77 5.29 3.94 18.78
N HIS A 78 5.75 2.71 18.77
CA HIS A 78 6.86 2.27 17.96
C HIS A 78 6.35 1.32 16.89
N VAL A 79 7.07 1.29 15.78
CA VAL A 79 6.86 0.38 14.67
C VAL A 79 8.07 -0.52 14.60
N LEU A 80 7.86 -1.82 14.74
CA LEU A 80 8.84 -2.85 14.41
C LEU A 80 8.45 -3.46 13.07
N LYS A 81 9.29 -3.28 12.06
CA LYS A 81 9.10 -3.83 10.73
C LYS A 81 10.15 -4.89 10.43
N ALA A 82 9.75 -5.92 9.69
CA ALA A 82 10.65 -6.89 9.07
C ALA A 82 10.10 -7.34 7.71
N SER A 83 11.00 -7.79 6.85
CA SER A 83 10.70 -8.39 5.54
C SER A 83 10.84 -9.90 5.63
N PHE A 84 9.82 -10.65 5.18
CA PHE A 84 9.86 -12.12 5.07
C PHE A 84 8.72 -12.63 4.18
N ASN A 85 8.87 -13.84 3.63
CA ASN A 85 7.88 -14.46 2.73
C ASN A 85 7.42 -13.52 1.61
N ASP A 86 8.36 -12.81 0.97
CA ASP A 86 8.14 -11.86 -0.13
C ASP A 86 7.24 -10.65 0.20
N HIS A 87 7.05 -10.33 1.49
CA HIS A 87 6.27 -9.17 1.92
C HIS A 87 6.94 -8.43 3.09
N ASP A 88 6.53 -7.18 3.26
CA ASP A 88 6.96 -6.32 4.35
C ASP A 88 5.86 -6.15 5.38
N TYR A 89 6.12 -6.60 6.59
CA TYR A 89 5.18 -6.59 7.71
C TYR A 89 5.65 -5.67 8.82
N TYR A 90 4.71 -5.06 9.51
CA TYR A 90 5.02 -4.27 10.70
C TYR A 90 4.09 -4.59 11.86
N ILE A 91 4.59 -4.34 13.06
CA ILE A 91 3.90 -4.53 14.32
C ILE A 91 3.95 -3.22 15.07
N LEU A 92 2.80 -2.79 15.61
CA LEU A 92 2.70 -1.64 16.50
C LEU A 92 2.91 -2.08 17.95
N GLY A 93 3.53 -1.22 18.74
CA GLY A 93 3.78 -1.49 20.14
C GLY A 93 4.48 -0.33 20.84
N LYS A 94 5.06 -0.60 22.00
CA LYS A 94 5.91 0.35 22.75
C LYS A 94 7.28 -0.27 22.98
N TYR A 95 8.32 0.48 22.65
CA TYR A 95 9.71 0.12 22.97
C TYR A 95 10.12 0.81 24.27
N ASP A 96 10.57 0.02 25.23
CA ASP A 96 11.16 0.50 26.47
C ASP A 96 12.71 0.47 26.36
N PRO A 97 13.38 1.63 26.30
CA PRO A 97 14.83 1.70 26.17
C PRO A 97 15.59 1.30 27.44
N GLU A 98 14.95 1.26 28.62
CA GLU A 98 15.60 0.84 29.86
C GLU A 98 15.74 -0.68 29.94
N SER A 99 14.65 -1.41 29.62
CA SER A 99 14.64 -2.87 29.61
C SER A 99 14.98 -3.50 28.26
N ASP A 100 15.16 -2.69 27.20
CA ASP A 100 15.31 -3.13 25.81
C ASP A 100 14.15 -4.03 25.33
N ARG A 101 12.95 -3.87 25.91
CA ARG A 101 11.77 -4.68 25.60
C ARG A 101 10.86 -4.00 24.60
N TYR A 102 10.24 -4.79 23.72
CA TYR A 102 9.20 -4.33 22.79
C TYR A 102 7.86 -4.98 23.14
N ASP A 103 6.95 -4.19 23.70
CA ASP A 103 5.61 -4.62 24.09
C ASP A 103 4.66 -4.43 22.90
N VAL A 104 4.18 -5.54 22.30
CA VAL A 104 3.32 -5.51 21.11
C VAL A 104 1.86 -5.18 21.47
N ASP A 105 1.19 -4.36 20.65
CA ASP A 105 -0.23 -4.03 20.84
C ASP A 105 -1.14 -5.24 20.57
N ALA A 106 -0.76 -6.06 19.60
CA ALA A 106 -1.46 -7.28 19.21
C ALA A 106 -0.45 -8.41 18.95
N ASP A 107 -0.82 -9.62 19.35
CA ASP A 107 0.01 -10.81 19.14
C ASP A 107 0.09 -11.13 17.63
N PHE A 108 1.19 -10.70 17.00
CA PHE A 108 1.47 -10.95 15.59
C PHE A 108 1.41 -12.46 15.24
N MET A 109 1.67 -13.33 16.21
CA MET A 109 1.72 -14.78 16.04
C MET A 109 0.34 -15.45 16.03
N LYS A 110 -0.68 -14.77 16.56
CA LYS A 110 -2.06 -15.27 16.65
C LYS A 110 -3.03 -14.48 15.77
N SER A 111 -2.67 -13.27 15.38
CA SER A 111 -3.50 -12.45 14.50
C SER A 111 -3.45 -12.98 13.06
N LYS A 112 -4.63 -13.14 12.43
CA LYS A 112 -4.75 -13.31 10.97
C LYS A 112 -4.61 -11.97 10.21
N GLU A 113 -4.26 -10.91 10.93
CA GLU A 113 -4.27 -9.52 10.47
C GLU A 113 -2.84 -8.97 10.47
N TRP A 114 -1.96 -9.61 9.71
CA TRP A 114 -0.61 -9.10 9.52
C TRP A 114 -0.68 -7.78 8.74
N LEU A 115 -0.29 -6.70 9.41
CA LEU A 115 -0.24 -5.39 8.80
C LEU A 115 0.94 -5.34 7.83
N ARG A 116 0.65 -4.97 6.59
CA ARG A 116 1.65 -4.74 5.54
C ARG A 116 1.70 -3.26 5.20
N TYR A 117 2.86 -2.77 4.78
CA TYR A 117 2.89 -1.46 4.13
C TYR A 117 2.14 -1.49 2.80
N ASP A 118 2.29 -2.55 2.03
CA ASP A 118 1.70 -2.67 0.71
C ASP A 118 1.28 -4.12 0.49
N TYR A 119 0.11 -4.30 -0.10
CA TYR A 119 -0.48 -5.63 -0.33
C TYR A 119 -0.17 -6.17 -1.73
N GLY A 120 0.68 -5.47 -2.49
CA GLY A 120 1.18 -5.86 -3.80
C GLY A 120 2.67 -6.21 -3.79
N ARG A 121 3.38 -5.89 -4.89
CA ARG A 121 4.83 -6.07 -5.04
C ARG A 121 5.59 -4.95 -4.34
N PHE A 122 6.12 -5.25 -3.16
CA PHE A 122 6.79 -4.28 -2.30
C PHE A 122 7.67 -5.02 -1.29
N TYR A 123 8.98 -4.78 -1.31
CA TYR A 123 9.91 -5.52 -0.47
C TYR A 123 11.12 -4.70 -0.03
N ALA A 124 11.78 -5.15 1.03
CA ALA A 124 13.00 -4.55 1.57
C ALA A 124 12.85 -3.05 1.89
N SER A 125 11.64 -2.63 2.28
CA SER A 125 11.35 -1.23 2.58
C SER A 125 12.12 -0.72 3.78
N LYS A 126 12.43 0.57 3.72
CA LYS A 126 13.18 1.27 4.75
C LYS A 126 12.74 2.73 4.80
N SER A 127 12.59 3.24 6.01
CA SER A 127 12.26 4.64 6.21
C SER A 127 13.40 5.46 6.79
N PHE A 128 13.31 6.77 6.64
CA PHE A 128 14.16 7.73 7.34
C PHE A 128 13.34 8.94 7.79
N TYR A 129 13.85 9.66 8.78
CA TYR A 129 13.25 10.90 9.24
C TYR A 129 13.77 12.09 8.43
N ASP A 130 12.84 12.80 7.78
CA ASP A 130 13.07 14.08 7.13
C ASP A 130 12.86 15.19 8.17
N GLY A 131 13.97 15.66 8.76
CA GLY A 131 13.96 16.69 9.80
C GLY A 131 13.57 18.08 9.33
N GLU A 132 13.72 18.38 8.04
CA GLU A 132 13.33 19.66 7.45
C GLU A 132 11.80 19.79 7.42
N LYS A 133 11.12 18.73 6.96
CA LYS A 133 9.65 18.71 6.81
C LYS A 133 8.93 17.98 7.94
N LYS A 134 9.68 17.49 8.95
CA LYS A 134 9.19 16.79 10.14
C LYS A 134 8.24 15.64 9.77
N ARG A 135 8.69 14.78 8.86
CA ARG A 135 7.94 13.62 8.34
C ARG A 135 8.84 12.40 8.24
N ARG A 136 8.25 11.21 8.23
CA ARG A 136 8.97 9.96 7.96
C ARG A 136 8.70 9.54 6.52
N ILE A 137 9.77 9.29 5.76
CA ILE A 137 9.71 8.91 4.35
C ILE A 137 10.06 7.44 4.21
N LEU A 138 9.17 6.67 3.59
CA LEU A 138 9.34 5.26 3.28
C LEU A 138 9.76 5.07 1.82
N TRP A 139 10.79 4.27 1.62
CA TRP A 139 11.26 3.75 0.33
C TRP A 139 11.05 2.24 0.29
N SER A 140 10.94 1.67 -0.91
CA SER A 140 10.77 0.23 -1.09
C SER A 140 11.13 -0.22 -2.49
N TRP A 141 11.75 -1.39 -2.55
CA TRP A 141 12.07 -2.05 -3.80
C TRP A 141 10.84 -2.76 -4.36
N VAL A 142 10.66 -2.62 -5.67
CA VAL A 142 9.62 -3.30 -6.46
C VAL A 142 10.33 -4.18 -7.49
N CYS A 143 10.33 -5.49 -7.23
CA CYS A 143 10.86 -6.47 -8.16
C CYS A 143 10.00 -6.56 -9.44
N GLU A 144 10.62 -6.99 -10.53
CA GLU A 144 9.93 -7.20 -11.81
C GLU A 144 8.88 -8.32 -11.72
N SER A 145 7.84 -8.24 -12.57
CA SER A 145 6.92 -9.36 -12.83
C SER A 145 7.11 -9.99 -14.21
N ASP A 146 8.14 -9.55 -14.96
CA ASP A 146 8.59 -10.19 -16.19
C ASP A 146 9.70 -11.22 -15.92
N THR A 147 10.25 -11.79 -17.00
CA THR A 147 11.20 -12.91 -16.91
C THR A 147 12.66 -12.44 -16.89
N ALA A 148 13.58 -13.30 -16.43
CA ALA A 148 15.02 -12.98 -16.49
C ALA A 148 15.53 -12.70 -17.93
N PRO A 149 15.13 -13.43 -18.98
CA PRO A 149 15.43 -13.06 -20.36
C PRO A 149 14.92 -11.66 -20.74
N ASP A 150 13.72 -11.27 -20.29
CA ASP A 150 13.18 -9.93 -20.55
C ASP A 150 14.01 -8.84 -19.86
N ALA A 151 14.44 -9.10 -18.61
CA ALA A 151 15.35 -8.23 -17.88
C ALA A 151 16.70 -8.05 -18.61
N ILE A 152 17.28 -9.13 -19.13
CA ILE A 152 18.52 -9.08 -19.92
C ILE A 152 18.29 -8.29 -21.21
N GLN A 153 17.19 -8.52 -21.91
CA GLN A 153 16.86 -7.84 -23.15
C GLN A 153 16.64 -6.34 -22.97
N LYS A 154 15.92 -5.93 -21.91
CA LYS A 154 15.68 -4.51 -21.61
C LYS A 154 16.87 -3.81 -20.94
N GLY A 155 17.83 -4.58 -20.43
CA GLY A 155 19.08 -4.09 -19.83
C GLY A 155 18.98 -3.60 -18.39
N TRP A 156 17.87 -3.85 -17.70
CA TRP A 156 17.65 -3.43 -16.31
C TRP A 156 16.60 -4.30 -15.60
N SER A 157 16.57 -4.26 -14.26
CA SER A 157 15.59 -4.96 -13.43
C SER A 157 15.46 -4.31 -12.06
N GLY A 158 14.23 -4.07 -11.61
CA GLY A 158 13.91 -3.49 -10.31
C GLY A 158 13.64 -1.99 -10.37
N LEU A 159 12.63 -1.57 -9.60
CA LEU A 159 12.27 -0.16 -9.40
C LEU A 159 12.23 0.17 -7.91
N GLN A 160 12.19 1.46 -7.59
CA GLN A 160 11.75 1.94 -6.28
C GLN A 160 10.32 2.49 -6.41
N THR A 161 9.49 2.33 -5.38
CA THR A 161 8.22 3.08 -5.30
C THR A 161 8.49 4.57 -5.22
N ILE A 162 7.51 5.40 -5.60
CA ILE A 162 7.54 6.81 -5.22
C ILE A 162 7.62 6.91 -3.69
N PRO A 163 8.50 7.76 -3.12
CA PRO A 163 8.62 7.86 -1.67
C PRO A 163 7.29 8.25 -1.02
N ARG A 164 6.97 7.62 0.10
CA ARG A 164 5.69 7.80 0.80
C ARG A 164 5.94 8.46 2.16
N SER A 165 5.18 9.48 2.49
CA SER A 165 5.08 9.94 3.88
C SER A 165 4.28 8.93 4.67
N ILE A 166 4.74 8.55 5.86
CA ILE A 166 4.08 7.54 6.70
C ILE A 166 3.78 8.08 8.09
N TRP A 167 2.61 7.75 8.63
CA TRP A 167 2.18 8.17 9.98
C TRP A 167 1.11 7.21 10.54
N LEU A 168 0.77 7.36 11.82
CA LEU A 168 -0.21 6.51 12.50
C LEU A 168 -1.65 6.89 12.14
N SER A 169 -2.53 5.90 11.93
CA SER A 169 -3.95 6.13 11.65
C SER A 169 -4.64 6.85 12.83
N LYS A 170 -5.81 7.45 12.58
CA LYS A 170 -6.59 8.11 13.63
C LYS A 170 -7.09 7.13 14.71
N ASN A 171 -7.28 5.87 14.35
CA ASN A 171 -7.67 4.81 15.28
C ASN A 171 -6.46 4.17 15.97
N GLU A 172 -5.25 4.57 15.57
CA GLU A 172 -3.98 4.09 16.13
C GLU A 172 -3.75 2.57 16.00
N ASP A 173 -4.41 1.97 15.00
CA ASP A 173 -4.44 0.53 14.73
C ASP A 173 -3.59 0.10 13.52
N GLN A 174 -3.17 1.05 12.68
CA GLN A 174 -2.36 0.81 11.49
C GLN A 174 -1.63 2.09 11.06
N LEU A 175 -0.72 1.96 10.10
CA LEU A 175 -0.04 3.06 9.45
C LEU A 175 -0.78 3.50 8.19
N VAL A 176 -0.78 4.81 7.96
CA VAL A 176 -1.29 5.45 6.74
C VAL A 176 -0.11 5.93 5.92
N GLN A 177 -0.21 5.79 4.60
CA GLN A 177 0.86 6.20 3.68
C GLN A 177 0.31 7.07 2.55
N TRP A 178 1.09 8.06 2.15
CA TRP A 178 0.71 8.90 1.01
C TRP A 178 1.95 9.36 0.23
N PRO A 179 1.92 9.37 -1.13
CA PRO A 179 3.04 9.87 -1.92
C PRO A 179 3.47 11.26 -1.47
N VAL A 180 4.78 11.49 -1.43
CA VAL A 180 5.34 12.78 -1.04
C VAL A 180 4.75 13.92 -1.89
N LYS A 181 4.46 15.06 -1.24
CA LYS A 181 3.81 16.22 -1.87
C LYS A 181 4.62 16.78 -3.04
N GLU A 182 5.93 16.58 -3.04
CA GLU A 182 6.86 16.95 -4.10
C GLU A 182 6.48 16.34 -5.45
N LEU A 183 5.90 15.14 -5.45
CA LEU A 183 5.41 14.48 -6.66
C LEU A 183 4.40 15.36 -7.42
N GLU A 184 3.59 16.14 -6.69
CA GLU A 184 2.56 16.99 -7.29
C GLU A 184 3.14 18.08 -8.20
N LYS A 185 4.44 18.41 -8.06
CA LYS A 185 5.15 19.33 -8.99
C LYS A 185 5.31 18.76 -10.40
N LEU A 186 5.10 17.45 -10.58
CA LEU A 186 5.12 16.80 -11.88
C LEU A 186 3.75 16.87 -12.58
N ARG A 187 2.67 17.24 -11.87
CA ARG A 187 1.33 17.36 -12.45
C ARG A 187 1.32 18.49 -13.49
N THR A 188 0.77 18.19 -14.67
CA THR A 188 0.63 19.15 -15.77
C THR A 188 -0.85 19.29 -16.16
N ARG A 189 -1.24 18.82 -17.35
CA ARG A 189 -2.62 18.89 -17.85
C ARG A 189 -3.56 18.17 -16.91
N LYS A 190 -4.63 18.85 -16.49
CA LYS A 190 -5.65 18.35 -15.57
C LYS A 190 -6.98 18.11 -16.28
N VAL A 191 -7.61 16.97 -15.97
CA VAL A 191 -9.00 16.68 -16.29
C VAL A 191 -9.76 16.53 -14.98
N HIS A 192 -10.92 17.17 -14.87
CA HIS A 192 -11.68 17.21 -13.63
C HIS A 192 -13.18 17.19 -13.87
N PHE A 193 -13.90 16.39 -13.09
CA PHE A 193 -15.35 16.45 -13.02
C PHE A 193 -15.86 16.04 -11.64
N LYS A 194 -17.06 16.52 -11.30
CA LYS A 194 -17.75 16.22 -10.04
C LYS A 194 -19.17 15.73 -10.30
N ASN A 195 -19.72 15.04 -9.30
CA ASN A 195 -21.13 14.60 -9.27
C ASN A 195 -21.57 13.86 -10.55
N LYS A 196 -20.70 13.01 -11.11
CA LYS A 196 -21.04 12.19 -12.27
C LYS A 196 -21.62 10.87 -11.82
N ARG A 197 -22.81 10.54 -12.31
CA ARG A 197 -23.43 9.23 -12.07
C ARG A 197 -22.73 8.17 -12.92
N LEU A 198 -22.23 7.13 -12.27
CA LEU A 198 -21.68 5.94 -12.91
C LEU A 198 -22.71 4.82 -12.79
N LYS A 199 -23.44 4.58 -13.89
CA LYS A 199 -24.51 3.57 -13.94
C LYS A 199 -23.93 2.18 -13.70
N GLY A 200 -24.76 1.26 -13.22
CA GLY A 200 -24.38 -0.16 -13.18
C GLY A 200 -24.07 -0.65 -14.59
N ARG A 201 -23.07 -1.52 -14.72
CA ARG A 201 -22.58 -2.05 -16.00
C ARG A 201 -22.20 -0.95 -17.01
N SER A 202 -21.49 0.08 -16.55
CA SER A 202 -21.04 1.18 -17.41
C SER A 202 -19.61 1.61 -17.09
N MET A 203 -19.03 2.38 -18.00
CA MET A 203 -17.73 3.01 -17.83
C MET A 203 -17.69 4.37 -18.50
N ILE A 204 -16.75 5.21 -18.07
CA ILE A 204 -16.50 6.55 -18.59
C ILE A 204 -15.01 6.63 -18.89
N GLU A 205 -14.66 6.91 -20.15
CA GLU A 205 -13.29 7.19 -20.54
C GLU A 205 -12.84 8.55 -20.00
N ILE A 206 -11.62 8.59 -19.47
CA ILE A 206 -10.98 9.80 -18.98
C ILE A 206 -9.93 10.19 -20.03
N SER A 207 -10.38 10.94 -21.03
CA SER A 207 -9.55 11.42 -22.13
C SER A 207 -8.89 12.75 -21.79
N GLY A 208 -7.88 13.15 -22.58
CA GLY A 208 -7.20 14.44 -22.42
C GLY A 208 -6.04 14.42 -21.42
N ILE A 209 -5.52 13.25 -21.08
CA ILE A 209 -4.30 13.06 -20.29
C ILE A 209 -3.38 12.01 -20.94
N THR A 210 -2.13 11.97 -20.51
CA THR A 210 -1.18 10.90 -20.88
C THR A 210 -1.44 9.69 -19.98
N ALA A 211 -2.31 8.77 -20.38
CA ALA A 211 -2.78 7.68 -19.50
C ALA A 211 -1.70 6.68 -19.08
N SER A 212 -0.58 6.59 -19.81
CA SER A 212 0.58 5.77 -19.42
C SER A 212 1.47 6.43 -18.38
N GLN A 213 1.32 7.72 -18.12
CA GLN A 213 2.09 8.46 -17.11
C GLN A 213 1.21 9.54 -16.45
N ALA A 214 0.47 9.14 -15.42
CA ALA A 214 -0.60 9.95 -14.82
C ALA A 214 -0.73 9.77 -13.30
N ASP A 215 -1.32 10.78 -12.66
CA ASP A 215 -1.78 10.73 -11.27
C ASP A 215 -3.31 10.91 -11.28
N VAL A 216 -4.05 9.96 -10.72
CA VAL A 216 -5.51 9.93 -10.78
C VAL A 216 -6.09 9.82 -9.38
N GLU A 217 -6.91 10.77 -8.98
CA GLU A 217 -7.66 10.76 -7.73
C GLU A 217 -9.16 10.70 -8.03
N ILE A 218 -9.83 9.67 -7.52
CA ILE A 218 -11.27 9.46 -7.70
C ILE A 218 -11.93 9.15 -6.36
N THR A 219 -13.12 9.70 -6.13
CA THR A 219 -13.88 9.46 -4.90
C THR A 219 -15.31 9.05 -5.22
N PHE A 220 -15.67 7.87 -4.75
CA PHE A 220 -16.98 7.26 -4.94
C PHE A 220 -17.88 7.51 -3.73
N ARG A 221 -19.16 7.76 -4.02
CA ARG A 221 -20.24 7.75 -3.04
C ARG A 221 -21.19 6.63 -3.38
N VAL A 222 -21.39 5.74 -2.42
CA VAL A 222 -22.28 4.60 -2.51
C VAL A 222 -23.53 4.91 -1.67
N SER A 223 -24.70 4.61 -2.22
CA SER A 223 -26.00 4.78 -1.55
C SER A 223 -26.69 3.43 -1.43
N ASN A 224 -27.68 3.30 -0.54
CA ASN A 224 -28.48 2.08 -0.36
C ASN A 224 -27.66 0.81 -0.06
N LEU A 225 -26.67 0.96 0.83
CA LEU A 225 -25.78 -0.12 1.29
C LEU A 225 -26.52 -1.35 1.85
N LYS A 226 -27.80 -1.24 2.22
CA LYS A 226 -28.67 -2.39 2.57
C LYS A 226 -28.68 -3.50 1.52
N HIS A 227 -28.41 -3.17 0.26
CA HIS A 227 -28.31 -4.14 -0.82
C HIS A 227 -26.92 -4.74 -1.02
N ALA A 228 -25.92 -4.40 -0.22
CA ALA A 228 -24.59 -4.99 -0.32
C ALA A 228 -24.63 -6.52 -0.14
N GLU A 229 -23.72 -7.21 -0.82
CA GLU A 229 -23.59 -8.66 -0.75
C GLU A 229 -23.19 -9.06 0.67
N VAL A 230 -23.79 -10.14 1.17
CA VAL A 230 -23.41 -10.69 2.48
C VAL A 230 -22.12 -11.48 2.30
N LEU A 231 -21.10 -11.16 3.09
CA LEU A 231 -19.89 -11.99 3.20
C LEU A 231 -20.08 -12.91 4.42
N SER A 232 -20.19 -14.21 4.15
CA SER A 232 -20.59 -15.23 5.14
C SER A 232 -19.47 -15.69 6.08
N ALA A 233 -18.23 -15.28 5.86
CA ALA A 233 -17.09 -15.64 6.70
C ALA A 233 -16.51 -14.39 7.37
N GLU A 234 -16.22 -14.51 8.67
CA GLU A 234 -15.61 -13.43 9.46
C GLU A 234 -14.15 -13.15 9.08
N VAL A 235 -13.46 -14.06 8.38
CA VAL A 235 -12.10 -13.83 7.88
C VAL A 235 -11.91 -14.52 6.53
N VAL A 236 -12.12 -13.79 5.45
CA VAL A 236 -11.63 -14.20 4.12
C VAL A 236 -10.35 -13.41 3.86
N ASP A 237 -9.27 -14.10 3.54
CA ASP A 237 -8.06 -13.46 3.02
C ASP A 237 -8.45 -12.54 1.84
N PRO A 238 -8.11 -11.23 1.90
CA PRO A 238 -8.58 -10.26 0.91
C PRO A 238 -8.02 -10.55 -0.48
N GLN A 239 -6.82 -11.11 -0.59
CA GLN A 239 -6.22 -11.49 -1.86
C GLN A 239 -6.97 -12.69 -2.48
N ILE A 240 -7.25 -13.73 -1.68
CA ILE A 240 -8.08 -14.87 -2.12
C ILE A 240 -9.48 -14.39 -2.54
N LEU A 241 -10.07 -13.44 -1.82
CA LEU A 241 -11.37 -12.88 -2.15
C LEU A 241 -11.34 -12.11 -3.48
N CYS A 242 -10.30 -11.29 -3.72
CA CYS A 242 -10.10 -10.61 -4.99
C CYS A 242 -9.90 -11.59 -6.15
N THR A 243 -9.17 -12.70 -5.94
CA THR A 243 -9.02 -13.76 -6.96
C THR A 243 -10.34 -14.43 -7.29
N LYS A 244 -11.16 -14.75 -6.27
CA LYS A 244 -12.50 -15.36 -6.46
C LYS A 244 -13.52 -14.40 -7.04
N LYS A 245 -13.40 -13.10 -6.75
CA LYS A 245 -14.32 -12.03 -7.18
C LYS A 245 -13.54 -10.94 -7.94
N ASN A 246 -12.88 -11.34 -9.02
CA ASN A 246 -12.01 -10.49 -9.83
C ASN A 246 -12.79 -9.41 -10.61
N ALA A 247 -12.14 -8.63 -11.47
CA ALA A 247 -12.75 -7.53 -12.22
C ALA A 247 -13.80 -7.98 -13.27
N THR A 248 -13.88 -9.27 -13.58
CA THR A 248 -14.88 -9.83 -14.51
C THR A 248 -16.11 -10.39 -13.81
N THR A 249 -16.02 -10.69 -12.51
CA THR A 249 -17.15 -11.21 -11.75
C THR A 249 -18.14 -10.09 -11.43
N ASP A 250 -19.40 -10.24 -11.81
CA ASP A 250 -20.45 -9.29 -11.45
C ASP A 250 -20.62 -9.21 -9.93
N GLY A 251 -21.21 -8.11 -9.46
CA GLY A 251 -21.63 -7.97 -8.07
C GLY A 251 -22.67 -6.87 -7.89
N LYS A 252 -23.08 -6.62 -6.65
CA LYS A 252 -24.02 -5.51 -6.37
C LYS A 252 -23.30 -4.16 -6.33
N PHE A 253 -22.46 -3.95 -5.33
CA PHE A 253 -21.61 -2.78 -5.19
C PHE A 253 -20.16 -3.17 -5.48
N GLY A 254 -19.84 -3.24 -6.77
CA GLY A 254 -18.52 -3.61 -7.25
C GLY A 254 -18.56 -4.81 -8.19
N PRO A 255 -17.54 -4.98 -9.04
CA PRO A 255 -16.31 -4.19 -9.03
C PRO A 255 -16.52 -2.79 -9.65
N PHE A 256 -16.08 -1.75 -8.95
CA PHE A 256 -16.09 -0.36 -9.43
C PHE A 256 -14.77 0.33 -9.07
N GLY A 257 -14.23 1.12 -9.99
CA GLY A 257 -12.88 1.64 -9.84
C GLY A 257 -12.32 2.25 -11.12
N LEU A 258 -11.03 2.02 -11.35
CA LEU A 258 -10.29 2.46 -12.53
C LEU A 258 -9.82 1.25 -13.36
N LEU A 259 -9.88 1.38 -14.68
CA LEU A 259 -9.08 0.57 -15.61
C LEU A 259 -7.93 1.45 -16.09
N VAL A 260 -6.72 1.07 -15.72
CA VAL A 260 -5.48 1.79 -16.06
C VAL A 260 -4.67 0.98 -17.05
N LEU A 261 -3.80 1.67 -17.82
CA LEU A 261 -2.98 1.03 -18.86
C LEU A 261 -3.84 0.11 -19.74
N ALA A 262 -4.98 0.64 -20.19
CA ALA A 262 -5.96 -0.11 -20.96
C ALA A 262 -5.75 0.13 -22.47
N SER A 263 -5.90 -0.91 -23.29
CA SER A 263 -5.97 -0.76 -24.74
C SER A 263 -7.34 -0.23 -25.15
N LYS A 264 -7.43 0.39 -26.33
CA LYS A 264 -8.68 0.98 -26.85
C LYS A 264 -9.86 0.01 -26.90
N ASP A 265 -9.59 -1.25 -27.20
CA ASP A 265 -10.55 -2.36 -27.27
C ASP A 265 -10.73 -3.10 -25.92
N LEU A 266 -10.04 -2.65 -24.87
CA LEU A 266 -9.99 -3.25 -23.54
C LEU A 266 -9.47 -4.70 -23.54
N THR A 267 -8.78 -5.13 -24.60
CA THR A 267 -8.10 -6.43 -24.66
C THR A 267 -7.10 -6.53 -23.51
N GLU A 268 -6.27 -5.51 -23.33
CA GLU A 268 -5.39 -5.32 -22.18
C GLU A 268 -5.92 -4.24 -21.24
N HIS A 269 -5.84 -4.47 -19.94
CA HIS A 269 -6.08 -3.47 -18.89
C HIS A 269 -5.65 -4.00 -17.52
N THR A 270 -5.33 -3.07 -16.61
CA THR A 270 -5.17 -3.36 -15.18
C THR A 270 -6.33 -2.74 -14.42
N ALA A 271 -7.08 -3.54 -13.67
CA ALA A 271 -8.25 -3.06 -12.93
C ALA A 271 -7.90 -2.80 -11.46
N VAL A 272 -8.09 -1.57 -10.99
CA VAL A 272 -7.98 -1.20 -9.58
C VAL A 272 -9.35 -0.80 -9.08
N PHE A 273 -9.93 -1.58 -8.18
CA PHE A 273 -11.36 -1.44 -7.87
C PHE A 273 -11.71 -1.75 -6.43
N PHE A 274 -12.94 -1.40 -6.07
CA PHE A 274 -13.55 -1.74 -4.80
C PHE A 274 -14.74 -2.68 -4.94
N ARG A 275 -15.00 -3.42 -3.86
CA ARG A 275 -16.27 -4.09 -3.59
C ARG A 275 -16.73 -3.75 -2.18
N VAL A 276 -18.05 -3.62 -1.99
CA VAL A 276 -18.64 -3.37 -0.68
C VAL A 276 -19.47 -4.58 -0.26
N PHE A 277 -19.14 -5.12 0.91
CA PHE A 277 -19.81 -6.24 1.53
C PHE A 277 -20.49 -5.83 2.84
N ARG A 278 -21.55 -6.54 3.20
CA ARG A 278 -22.18 -6.49 4.50
C ARG A 278 -21.72 -7.69 5.33
N ILE A 279 -21.28 -7.43 6.56
CA ILE A 279 -20.89 -8.44 7.54
C ILE A 279 -21.67 -8.16 8.82
N ALA A 280 -22.63 -9.05 9.14
CA ALA A 280 -23.62 -8.85 10.18
C ALA A 280 -24.28 -7.46 10.08
N ASN A 281 -24.00 -6.57 11.04
CA ASN A 281 -24.52 -5.20 11.13
C ASN A 281 -23.51 -4.13 10.68
N SER A 282 -22.37 -4.54 10.11
CA SER A 282 -21.30 -3.68 9.64
C SER A 282 -21.07 -3.84 8.14
N PHE A 283 -20.22 -2.97 7.58
CA PHE A 283 -19.79 -3.03 6.18
C PHE A 283 -18.28 -3.18 6.12
N ARG A 284 -17.80 -3.81 5.04
CA ARG A 284 -16.38 -3.88 4.69
C ARG A 284 -16.20 -3.45 3.24
N VAL A 285 -15.13 -2.70 3.00
CA VAL A 285 -14.72 -2.29 1.66
C VAL A 285 -13.46 -3.06 1.31
N LEU A 286 -13.54 -3.91 0.29
CA LEU A 286 -12.41 -4.62 -0.29
C LEU A 286 -11.84 -3.76 -1.42
N MET A 287 -10.53 -3.54 -1.42
CA MET A 287 -9.76 -2.99 -2.52
C MET A 287 -9.03 -4.13 -3.23
N CYS A 288 -9.07 -4.15 -4.56
CA CYS A 288 -8.36 -5.12 -5.38
C CYS A 288 -7.52 -4.42 -6.45
N ALA A 289 -6.34 -4.98 -6.75
CA ALA A 289 -5.63 -4.72 -7.99
C ALA A 289 -5.56 -6.02 -8.78
N ASP A 290 -6.15 -6.01 -9.97
CA ASP A 290 -6.33 -7.18 -10.83
C ASP A 290 -5.58 -6.94 -12.16
N PRO A 291 -4.33 -7.42 -12.26
CA PRO A 291 -3.55 -7.38 -13.48
C PRO A 291 -3.75 -8.63 -14.35
N SER A 292 -4.76 -9.47 -14.11
CA SER A 292 -4.95 -10.74 -14.85
C SER A 292 -5.08 -10.54 -16.37
N ARG A 293 -5.59 -9.37 -16.79
CA ARG A 293 -5.70 -8.92 -18.19
C ARG A 293 -4.71 -7.83 -18.58
N SER A 294 -3.64 -7.62 -17.80
CA SER A 294 -2.72 -6.50 -18.00
C SER A 294 -1.79 -6.61 -19.21
N SER A 295 -1.62 -7.81 -19.78
CA SER A 295 -0.68 -8.04 -20.87
C SER A 295 -1.07 -9.25 -21.72
N LEU A 296 -0.82 -9.20 -23.02
CA LEU A 296 -0.87 -10.32 -23.96
C LEU A 296 0.44 -11.12 -23.99
N LYS A 297 1.52 -10.57 -23.41
CA LYS A 297 2.81 -11.25 -23.37
C LYS A 297 2.71 -12.51 -22.48
N PRO A 298 3.20 -13.67 -22.95
CA PRO A 298 3.23 -14.89 -22.15
C PRO A 298 4.30 -14.78 -21.05
N PHE A 299 4.20 -15.65 -20.04
CA PHE A 299 5.17 -15.78 -18.94
C PHE A 299 5.39 -14.53 -18.07
N ILE A 300 4.51 -13.53 -18.18
CA ILE A 300 4.42 -12.42 -17.23
C ILE A 300 3.59 -12.87 -16.03
N ASP A 301 4.11 -12.65 -14.83
CA ASP A 301 3.37 -12.89 -13.60
C ASP A 301 2.29 -11.82 -13.39
N LYS A 302 1.04 -12.26 -13.17
CA LYS A 302 -0.16 -11.41 -13.09
C LYS A 302 -1.01 -11.74 -11.84
N PRO A 303 -0.42 -11.73 -10.64
CA PRO A 303 -1.13 -12.10 -9.44
C PRO A 303 -2.14 -11.01 -9.09
N ILE A 304 -3.33 -11.43 -8.67
CA ILE A 304 -4.34 -10.50 -8.15
C ILE A 304 -3.98 -10.19 -6.70
N TYR A 305 -4.05 -8.92 -6.33
CA TYR A 305 -3.77 -8.41 -4.99
C TYR A 305 -5.05 -7.88 -4.34
N GLY A 306 -5.11 -7.91 -3.01
CA GLY A 306 -6.28 -7.46 -2.28
C GLY A 306 -5.97 -6.98 -0.86
N ALA A 307 -6.72 -5.97 -0.41
CA ALA A 307 -6.67 -5.44 0.95
C ALA A 307 -8.06 -4.97 1.39
N PHE A 308 -8.39 -5.10 2.68
CA PHE A 308 -9.56 -4.42 3.23
C PHE A 308 -9.21 -3.00 3.64
N LEU A 309 -10.14 -2.06 3.44
CA LEU A 309 -10.03 -0.72 4.00
C LEU A 309 -10.64 -0.70 5.39
N ALA A 310 -9.89 -0.21 6.37
CA ALA A 310 -10.35 0.06 7.73
C ALA A 310 -11.21 1.33 7.78
N LEU A 311 -12.33 1.33 7.06
CA LEU A 311 -13.30 2.42 7.04
C LEU A 311 -14.73 1.90 6.96
N ASP A 312 -15.67 2.71 7.44
CA ASP A 312 -17.10 2.46 7.29
C ASP A 312 -17.67 3.30 6.13
N PRO A 313 -18.14 2.67 5.03
CA PRO A 313 -18.65 3.38 3.86
C PRO A 313 -19.96 4.13 4.11
N ARG A 314 -20.59 4.01 5.29
CA ARG A 314 -21.72 4.85 5.70
C ARG A 314 -21.31 6.28 6.03
N TYR A 315 -20.11 6.45 6.58
CA TYR A 315 -19.64 7.72 7.15
C TYR A 315 -18.41 8.26 6.41
N ALA A 316 -17.59 7.37 5.85
CA ALA A 316 -16.39 7.71 5.09
C ALA A 316 -16.62 7.56 3.58
N LYS A 317 -15.90 8.37 2.81
CA LYS A 317 -15.90 8.27 1.36
C LYS A 317 -14.94 7.16 0.92
N ILE A 318 -15.27 6.47 -0.17
CA ILE A 318 -14.37 5.49 -0.78
C ILE A 318 -13.52 6.24 -1.81
N SER A 319 -12.30 6.63 -1.41
CA SER A 319 -11.33 7.31 -2.26
C SER A 319 -10.29 6.33 -2.81
N LEU A 320 -9.81 6.60 -4.01
CA LEU A 320 -8.70 5.92 -4.65
C LEU A 320 -7.80 6.97 -5.29
N ARG A 321 -6.51 6.92 -4.98
CA ARG A 321 -5.47 7.56 -5.78
C ARG A 321 -4.66 6.48 -6.48
N THR A 322 -4.39 6.64 -7.76
CA THR A 322 -3.56 5.71 -8.53
C THR A 322 -2.50 6.50 -9.28
N LEU A 323 -1.24 6.20 -9.00
CA LEU A 323 -0.09 6.63 -9.79
C LEU A 323 0.15 5.59 -10.87
N ILE A 324 0.24 6.05 -12.12
CA ILE A 324 0.45 5.22 -13.30
C ILE A 324 1.75 5.70 -13.93
N ASP A 325 2.73 4.80 -14.04
CA ASP A 325 4.02 5.12 -14.66
C ASP A 325 4.53 3.92 -15.47
N HIS A 326 4.05 3.83 -16.71
CA HIS A 326 4.40 2.82 -17.69
C HIS A 326 4.19 1.37 -17.21
N SER A 327 5.16 0.79 -16.49
CA SER A 327 5.13 -0.60 -16.00
C SER A 327 4.84 -0.75 -14.51
N ILE A 328 4.62 0.35 -13.79
CA ILE A 328 4.26 0.35 -12.37
C ILE A 328 2.94 1.11 -12.14
N VAL A 329 2.10 0.53 -11.28
CA VAL A 329 0.85 1.11 -10.81
C VAL A 329 0.85 1.09 -9.29
N GLU A 330 0.85 2.26 -8.65
CA GLU A 330 0.76 2.39 -7.19
C GLU A 330 -0.61 2.93 -6.80
N SER A 331 -1.39 2.16 -6.04
CA SER A 331 -2.78 2.47 -5.71
C SER A 331 -2.97 2.67 -4.20
N PHE A 332 -3.61 3.76 -3.82
CA PHE A 332 -3.84 4.20 -2.43
C PHE A 332 -5.34 4.32 -2.18
N GLY A 333 -5.91 3.34 -1.48
CA GLY A 333 -7.32 3.30 -1.11
C GLY A 333 -7.58 3.96 0.25
N GLY A 334 -8.72 4.66 0.35
CA GLY A 334 -9.16 5.24 1.62
C GLY A 334 -8.17 6.26 2.18
N GLU A 335 -7.63 7.14 1.33
CA GLU A 335 -6.61 8.14 1.71
C GLU A 335 -5.32 7.52 2.29
N GLY A 336 -4.94 6.33 1.81
CA GLY A 336 -3.69 5.67 2.19
C GLY A 336 -3.81 4.62 3.29
N LEU A 337 -5.04 4.24 3.66
CA LEU A 337 -5.31 3.14 4.59
C LEU A 337 -4.89 1.79 4.02
N ALA A 338 -5.01 1.60 2.70
CA ALA A 338 -4.43 0.45 2.02
C ALA A 338 -3.66 0.89 0.78
N CYS A 339 -2.48 0.29 0.58
CA CYS A 339 -1.65 0.52 -0.58
C CYS A 339 -1.45 -0.80 -1.34
N ILE A 340 -1.51 -0.74 -2.67
CA ILE A 340 -1.24 -1.87 -3.55
C ILE A 340 -0.37 -1.40 -4.71
N THR A 341 0.82 -1.99 -4.82
CA THR A 341 1.76 -1.76 -5.92
C THR A 341 1.74 -2.95 -6.87
N SER A 342 1.60 -2.69 -8.17
CA SER A 342 1.56 -3.74 -9.20
C SER A 342 2.54 -3.43 -10.31
N ARG A 343 3.17 -4.48 -10.85
CA ARG A 343 3.99 -4.42 -12.06
C ARG A 343 3.24 -5.05 -13.23
N VAL A 344 3.22 -4.35 -14.36
CA VAL A 344 2.48 -4.74 -15.56
C VAL A 344 3.25 -4.40 -16.82
N TYR A 345 3.09 -5.19 -17.88
CA TYR A 345 3.84 -5.04 -19.13
C TYR A 345 2.91 -5.20 -20.34
N PRO A 346 1.96 -4.27 -20.55
CA PRO A 346 1.07 -4.32 -21.70
C PRO A 346 1.86 -4.26 -23.02
N VAL A 347 1.31 -4.88 -24.06
CA VAL A 347 1.86 -4.88 -25.43
C VAL A 347 1.19 -3.81 -26.29
N LEU A 348 -0.11 -3.61 -26.11
CA LEU A 348 -0.95 -2.67 -26.84
C LEU A 348 -1.07 -1.33 -26.10
N ALA A 349 -1.28 -1.37 -24.78
CA ALA A 349 -1.53 -0.18 -23.97
C ALA A 349 -0.23 0.56 -23.56
N VAL A 350 0.60 0.91 -24.53
CA VAL A 350 1.91 1.55 -24.34
C VAL A 350 1.90 2.99 -24.86
N GLY A 351 2.49 3.91 -24.08
CA GLY A 351 2.63 5.31 -24.49
C GLY A 351 1.28 5.98 -24.74
N GLU A 352 1.09 6.51 -25.94
CA GLU A 352 -0.14 7.19 -26.37
C GLU A 352 -1.32 6.24 -26.64
N GLN A 353 -1.05 4.93 -26.77
CA GLN A 353 -2.09 3.91 -26.96
C GLN A 353 -2.70 3.43 -25.64
N ALA A 354 -2.19 3.91 -24.50
CA ALA A 354 -2.80 3.66 -23.21
C ALA A 354 -4.03 4.55 -23.02
N HIS A 355 -5.08 3.97 -22.48
CA HIS A 355 -6.33 4.63 -22.10
C HIS A 355 -6.60 4.47 -20.59
N LEU A 356 -7.45 5.34 -20.07
CA LEU A 356 -7.88 5.35 -18.67
C LEU A 356 -9.41 5.41 -18.61
N TYR A 357 -10.01 4.56 -17.77
CA TYR A 357 -11.46 4.53 -17.59
C TYR A 357 -11.83 4.50 -16.11
N ALA A 358 -12.91 5.19 -15.75
CA ALA A 358 -13.66 4.90 -14.52
C ALA A 358 -14.77 3.90 -14.86
N PHE A 359 -14.86 2.77 -14.13
CA PHE A 359 -15.81 1.70 -14.48
C PHE A 359 -16.64 1.25 -13.27
N ASN A 360 -17.80 0.67 -13.56
CA ASN A 360 -18.66 -0.02 -12.61
C ASN A 360 -19.32 -1.22 -13.31
N LYS A 361 -18.86 -2.43 -13.01
CA LYS A 361 -19.55 -3.67 -13.42
C LYS A 361 -20.55 -4.18 -12.39
N GLY A 362 -20.68 -3.48 -11.26
CA GLY A 362 -21.77 -3.73 -10.32
C GLY A 362 -23.14 -3.45 -10.96
N THR A 363 -24.17 -4.12 -10.45
CA THR A 363 -25.56 -3.87 -10.86
C THR A 363 -26.10 -2.56 -10.29
N GLN A 364 -25.61 -2.12 -9.14
CA GLN A 364 -26.03 -0.86 -8.52
C GLN A 364 -25.28 0.33 -9.13
N SER A 365 -26.02 1.42 -9.38
CA SER A 365 -25.41 2.69 -9.78
C SER A 365 -24.75 3.37 -8.59
N LEU A 366 -23.67 4.10 -8.85
CA LEU A 366 -22.96 4.88 -7.84
C LEU A 366 -22.65 6.28 -8.37
N SER A 367 -22.18 7.17 -7.51
CA SER A 367 -21.80 8.53 -7.88
C SER A 367 -20.29 8.73 -7.73
N ILE A 368 -19.65 9.25 -8.77
CA ILE A 368 -18.32 9.82 -8.69
C ILE A 368 -18.49 11.23 -8.14
N SER A 369 -18.21 11.39 -6.86
CA SER A 369 -18.31 12.69 -6.18
C SER A 369 -17.28 13.69 -6.72
N SER A 370 -16.07 13.22 -7.00
CA SER A 370 -14.99 13.99 -7.59
C SER A 370 -14.03 13.04 -8.31
N LEU A 371 -13.53 13.47 -9.46
CA LEU A 371 -12.40 12.87 -10.17
C LEU A 371 -11.45 13.98 -10.59
N SER A 372 -10.16 13.82 -10.32
CA SER A 372 -9.09 14.63 -10.90
C SER A 372 -8.04 13.69 -11.47
N ALA A 373 -7.67 13.89 -12.73
CA ALA A 373 -6.58 13.18 -13.37
C ALA A 373 -5.58 14.19 -13.93
N TRP A 374 -4.29 13.93 -13.73
CA TRP A 374 -3.21 14.77 -14.20
C TRP A 374 -2.28 13.97 -15.08
N SER A 375 -1.87 14.53 -16.22
CA SER A 375 -0.67 14.05 -16.92
C SER A 375 0.55 14.39 -16.07
N MET A 376 1.50 13.47 -15.98
CA MET A 376 2.73 13.66 -15.21
C MET A 376 3.89 13.89 -16.18
N LYS A 377 4.69 14.94 -15.95
CA LYS A 377 5.95 15.10 -16.68
C LYS A 377 6.99 14.14 -16.13
N LYS A 378 7.97 13.78 -16.98
CA LYS A 378 9.14 13.00 -16.57
C LYS A 378 9.94 13.75 -15.50
N SER A 379 10.41 13.02 -14.49
CA SER A 379 11.41 13.49 -13.55
C SER A 379 12.81 13.36 -14.17
N GLN A 380 13.75 14.16 -13.68
CA GLN A 380 15.17 13.86 -13.85
C GLN A 380 15.58 12.98 -12.66
N ILE A 381 15.87 11.72 -12.93
CA ILE A 381 16.46 10.79 -11.98
C ILE A 381 17.95 10.79 -12.31
N VAL A 382 18.76 11.37 -11.42
CA VAL A 382 20.19 11.61 -11.62
C VAL A 382 21.00 10.66 -10.75
#